data_AF-R0L076-F1
#
_entry.id   AF-R0L076-F1
#
_cell.length_a   1.000
_cell.length_b   1.000
_cell.length_c   1.000
_cell.angle_alpha   90.00
_cell.angle_beta   90.00
_cell.angle_gamma   90.00
#
_symmetry.space_group_name_H-M   'P 1'
#
loop_
_entity.id
_entity.type
_entity.pdbx_description
1 polymer ?
#
loop_
_entity_poly.entity_id
_entity_poly.type
_entity_poly.pdbx_seq_one_letter_code
_entity_poly.pdbx_strand_id
1 'polypeptide(L)'
;GSWPLLDNDYLFVQATSAPVAKGSNATVTSKLTIIFKNMKECIDQKVYQAEIGNLPAAFEDGSVNGGERPGGSSLAIQYIGTTIAVRQAGRQLSFSIRAAEEVASAFTEEQDLQLCCCSRSRGAAEEARALCKEMLPVEDVYFQSCVFDVVTSGDANFTMAAHGALEDARVFLPDAEKLHIFQAGAGCPHASPSFLLLLLLAACLWVLQSHF
;
A
#
# COMPACT_ATOMS: atom_id res chain seq x y z
N GLY A 1 -13.89 -9.90 -4.73
CA GLY A 1 -14.13 -10.68 -3.50
C GLY A 1 -13.77 -9.84 -2.29
N SER A 2 -13.88 -10.36 -1.07
CA SER A 2 -13.48 -9.65 0.15
C SER A 2 -12.21 -10.26 0.73
N TRP A 3 -11.33 -9.43 1.28
CA TRP A 3 -10.07 -9.84 1.89
C TRP A 3 -9.67 -8.92 3.05
N PRO A 4 -9.03 -9.46 4.10
CA PRO A 4 -8.51 -8.65 5.20
C PRO A 4 -7.29 -7.86 4.72
N LEU A 5 -7.22 -6.57 5.09
CA LEU A 5 -6.02 -5.73 4.96
C LEU A 5 -5.22 -5.69 6.27
N LEU A 6 -5.93 -5.76 7.40
CA LEU A 6 -5.38 -5.77 8.75
C LEU A 6 -6.35 -6.54 9.64
N ASP A 7 -5.88 -7.48 10.43
CA ASP A 7 -6.66 -8.10 11.49
C ASP A 7 -5.75 -8.30 12.69
N ASN A 8 -5.87 -7.44 13.69
CA ASN A 8 -5.05 -7.46 14.90
C ASN A 8 -5.93 -7.26 16.14
N ASP A 9 -5.38 -7.24 17.35
CA ASP A 9 -6.18 -7.14 18.58
C ASP A 9 -7.04 -5.86 18.70
N TYR A 10 -6.71 -4.80 17.96
CA TYR A 10 -7.35 -3.48 18.05
C TYR A 10 -8.23 -3.12 16.86
N LEU A 11 -7.91 -3.63 15.67
CA LEU A 11 -8.47 -3.22 14.40
C LEU A 11 -8.70 -4.42 13.48
N PHE A 12 -9.82 -4.40 12.80
CA PHE A 12 -10.07 -5.25 11.64
C PHE A 12 -10.43 -4.39 10.44
N VAL A 13 -9.70 -4.55 9.35
CA VAL A 13 -9.89 -3.82 8.10
C VAL A 13 -10.11 -4.84 7.00
N GLN A 14 -11.23 -4.71 6.29
CA GLN A 14 -11.59 -5.55 5.16
C GLN A 14 -11.79 -4.69 3.93
N ALA A 15 -11.15 -5.08 2.83
CA ALA A 15 -11.41 -4.55 1.52
C ALA A 15 -12.29 -5.53 0.72
N THR A 16 -13.25 -5.00 -0.02
CA THR A 16 -13.95 -5.73 -1.06
C THR A 16 -13.53 -5.16 -2.40
N SER A 17 -13.12 -6.02 -3.33
CA SER A 17 -12.83 -5.58 -4.69
C SER A 17 -13.80 -6.12 -5.73
N ALA A 18 -14.00 -5.29 -6.73
CA ALA A 18 -14.83 -5.52 -7.90
C ALA A 18 -14.00 -5.28 -9.18
N PRO A 19 -14.35 -5.95 -10.31
CA PRO A 19 -13.71 -5.67 -11.59
C PRO A 19 -13.88 -4.21 -12.00
N VAL A 20 -12.85 -3.60 -12.59
CA VAL A 20 -12.91 -2.23 -13.15
C VAL A 20 -14.02 -2.11 -14.19
N ALA A 21 -14.15 -3.14 -15.04
CA ALA A 21 -15.15 -3.26 -16.08
C ALA A 21 -15.56 -4.72 -16.26
N LYS A 22 -16.69 -4.95 -16.94
CA LYS A 22 -17.20 -6.30 -17.22
C LYS A 22 -16.16 -7.08 -18.04
N GLY A 23 -15.69 -8.21 -17.50
CA GLY A 23 -14.68 -9.05 -18.15
C GLY A 23 -13.23 -8.59 -17.97
N SER A 24 -12.97 -7.52 -17.20
CA SER A 24 -11.62 -7.11 -16.87
C SER A 24 -11.02 -8.00 -15.77
N ASN A 25 -9.73 -8.30 -15.92
CA ASN A 25 -8.94 -8.96 -14.87
C ASN A 25 -8.46 -7.98 -13.80
N ALA A 26 -8.48 -6.67 -14.09
CA ALA A 26 -8.11 -5.63 -13.12
C ALA A 26 -9.27 -5.39 -12.14
N THR A 27 -8.92 -5.27 -10.86
CA THR A 27 -9.88 -5.05 -9.77
C THR A 27 -9.61 -3.74 -9.04
N VAL A 28 -10.67 -3.11 -8.55
CA VAL A 28 -10.60 -1.93 -7.67
C VAL A 28 -11.20 -2.24 -6.32
N THR A 29 -10.69 -1.58 -5.28
CA THR A 29 -11.34 -1.57 -3.96
C THR A 29 -12.65 -0.80 -4.06
N SER A 30 -13.77 -1.52 -3.97
CA SER A 30 -15.12 -0.97 -4.10
C SER A 30 -15.77 -0.65 -2.77
N LYS A 31 -15.35 -1.34 -1.70
CA LYS A 31 -15.84 -1.14 -0.35
C LYS A 31 -14.72 -1.35 0.67
N LEU A 32 -14.74 -0.54 1.72
CA LEU A 32 -13.90 -0.69 2.90
C LEU A 32 -14.79 -0.82 4.13
N THR A 33 -14.50 -1.81 4.96
CA THR A 33 -15.09 -1.97 6.29
C THR A 33 -13.97 -1.93 7.31
N ILE A 34 -14.08 -1.03 8.28
CA ILE A 34 -13.12 -0.85 9.36
C ILE A 34 -13.86 -1.05 10.68
N ILE A 35 -13.40 -2.01 11.47
CA ILE A 35 -13.94 -2.30 12.79
C ILE A 35 -12.87 -1.91 13.81
N PHE A 36 -13.22 -0.94 14.64
CA PHE A 36 -12.46 -0.56 15.83
C PHE A 36 -12.93 -1.48 16.95
N LYS A 37 -12.09 -2.44 17.35
CA LYS A 37 -12.44 -3.46 18.34
C LYS A 37 -12.60 -2.80 19.72
N ASN A 38 -13.50 -3.35 20.53
CA ASN A 38 -13.77 -2.83 21.87
C ASN A 38 -12.49 -2.82 22.71
N MET A 39 -12.17 -1.67 23.30
CA MET A 39 -11.10 -1.53 24.27
C MET A 39 -11.71 -1.15 25.62
N LYS A 40 -11.57 -2.06 26.60
CA LYS A 40 -12.04 -1.85 27.97
C LYS A 40 -11.58 -0.48 28.47
N GLU A 41 -12.53 0.27 29.03
CA GLU A 41 -12.31 1.59 29.65
C GLU A 41 -11.96 2.75 28.69
N CYS A 42 -11.83 2.50 27.37
CA CYS A 42 -11.55 3.54 26.37
C CYS A 42 -12.72 3.80 25.43
N ILE A 43 -13.18 2.77 24.70
CA ILE A 43 -14.17 2.96 23.62
C ILE A 43 -14.87 1.64 23.29
N ASP A 44 -16.20 1.73 23.11
CA ASP A 44 -17.01 0.64 22.59
C ASP A 44 -16.65 0.35 21.13
N GLN A 45 -16.95 -0.87 20.67
CA GLN A 45 -16.71 -1.23 19.27
C GLN A 45 -17.39 -0.26 18.30
N LYS A 46 -16.64 0.24 17.30
CA LYS A 46 -17.17 1.09 16.23
C LYS A 46 -16.98 0.44 14.87
N VAL A 47 -17.93 0.68 13.97
CA VAL A 47 -17.86 0.19 12.58
C VAL A 47 -17.93 1.38 11.64
N TYR A 48 -16.94 1.51 10.79
CA TYR A 48 -16.91 2.44 9.67
C TYR A 48 -17.02 1.68 8.35
N GLN A 49 -17.88 2.15 7.46
CA GLN A 49 -18.04 1.57 6.14
C GLN A 49 -18.05 2.67 5.07
N ALA A 50 -17.28 2.45 4.01
CA ALA A 50 -17.22 3.33 2.85
C ALA A 50 -17.38 2.52 1.58
N GLU A 51 -18.13 3.07 0.62
CA GLU A 51 -18.33 2.50 -0.72
C GLU A 51 -18.03 3.56 -1.77
N ILE A 52 -17.76 3.15 -3.02
CA ILE A 52 -17.59 4.10 -4.12
C ILE A 52 -18.85 4.97 -4.23
N GLY A 53 -18.66 6.30 -4.15
CA GLY A 53 -19.74 7.28 -4.19
C GLY A 53 -20.36 7.60 -2.83
N ASN A 54 -19.98 6.87 -1.77
CA ASN A 54 -20.46 7.09 -0.41
C ASN A 54 -19.33 7.00 0.62
N LEU A 55 -18.81 8.16 1.00
CA LEU A 55 -17.78 8.33 2.02
C LEU A 55 -18.37 9.08 3.23
N PRO A 56 -19.03 8.39 4.17
CA PRO A 56 -19.68 9.03 5.31
C PRO A 56 -18.63 9.63 6.26
N ALA A 57 -19.01 10.62 7.06
CA ALA A 57 -18.14 11.15 8.14
C ALA A 57 -18.51 10.61 9.53
N ALA A 58 -19.42 9.66 9.58
CA ALA A 58 -19.88 9.03 10.80
C ALA A 58 -19.68 7.51 10.70
N PHE A 59 -19.60 6.87 11.87
CA PHE A 59 -19.72 5.43 11.99
C PHE A 59 -21.15 4.98 11.70
N GLU A 60 -21.36 3.67 11.55
CA GLU A 60 -22.69 3.10 11.27
C GLU A 60 -23.73 3.42 12.36
N ASP A 61 -23.29 3.65 13.60
CA ASP A 61 -24.15 4.06 14.71
C ASP A 61 -24.44 5.58 14.75
N GLY A 62 -23.96 6.34 13.76
CA GLY A 62 -24.12 7.79 13.64
C GLY A 62 -23.15 8.61 14.50
N SER A 63 -22.29 7.98 15.30
CA SER A 63 -21.27 8.70 16.06
C SER A 63 -20.15 9.21 15.14
N VAL A 64 -19.56 10.36 15.49
CA VAL A 64 -18.51 11.03 14.70
C VAL A 64 -17.24 11.17 15.53
N ASN A 65 -16.08 10.86 14.94
CA ASN A 65 -14.80 10.88 15.68
C ASN A 65 -13.95 12.13 15.40
N GLY A 66 -14.58 13.31 15.36
CA GLY A 66 -13.88 14.60 15.27
C GLY A 66 -12.93 14.78 14.07
N GLY A 67 -12.97 13.90 13.07
CA GLY A 67 -12.06 13.95 11.93
C GLY A 67 -12.28 15.22 11.10
N GLU A 68 -11.19 15.92 10.75
CA GLU A 68 -11.25 16.94 9.72
C GLU A 68 -11.66 16.28 8.40
N ARG A 69 -12.55 16.97 7.66
CA ARG A 69 -12.79 16.72 6.24
C ARG A 69 -11.88 17.65 5.45
N PRO A 70 -10.66 17.22 5.05
CA PRO A 70 -9.81 18.05 4.20
C PRO A 70 -10.42 18.31 2.80
N GLY A 71 -11.51 17.63 2.45
CA GLY A 71 -12.28 17.84 1.23
C GLY A 71 -13.22 16.66 0.97
N GLY A 72 -14.24 16.85 0.13
CA GLY A 72 -15.40 15.93 -0.04
C GLY A 72 -15.11 14.50 -0.52
N SER A 73 -13.85 14.15 -0.81
CA SER A 73 -13.43 12.82 -1.26
C SER A 73 -12.45 12.12 -0.31
N SER A 74 -12.20 12.67 0.89
CA SER A 74 -11.29 12.06 1.87
C SER A 74 -11.77 12.25 3.30
N LEU A 75 -11.61 11.21 4.13
CA LEU A 75 -11.89 11.22 5.56
C LEU A 75 -10.65 10.76 6.32
N ALA A 76 -10.27 11.51 7.35
CA ALA A 76 -9.28 11.08 8.33
C ALA A 76 -9.97 10.68 9.64
N ILE A 77 -9.65 9.50 10.16
CA ILE A 77 -10.14 8.98 11.44
C ILE A 77 -8.93 8.88 12.38
N GLN A 78 -9.03 9.51 13.54
CA GLN A 78 -8.04 9.37 14.60
C GLN A 78 -8.54 8.40 15.66
N TYR A 79 -7.70 7.45 16.05
CA TYR A 79 -8.03 6.42 17.03
C TYR A 79 -6.75 5.96 17.71
N ILE A 80 -6.57 6.25 19.00
CA ILE A 80 -5.50 5.72 19.89
C ILE A 80 -4.17 5.47 19.17
N GLY A 81 -3.37 6.54 19.00
CA GLY A 81 -2.06 6.47 18.34
C GLY A 81 -2.11 6.06 16.86
N THR A 82 -3.30 5.84 16.30
CA THR A 82 -3.55 5.45 14.92
C THR A 82 -4.28 6.55 14.18
N THR A 83 -3.86 6.79 12.94
CA THR A 83 -4.49 7.69 11.99
C THR A 83 -4.81 6.88 10.74
N ILE A 84 -6.07 6.86 10.36
CA ILE A 84 -6.55 6.19 9.15
C ILE A 84 -7.07 7.25 8.20
N ALA A 85 -6.67 7.18 6.94
CA ALA A 85 -7.25 7.98 5.86
C ALA A 85 -7.97 7.06 4.87
N VAL A 86 -9.21 7.42 4.53
CA VAL A 86 -9.99 6.78 3.48
C VAL A 86 -10.27 7.82 2.41
N ARG A 87 -9.89 7.53 1.16
CA ARG A 87 -10.08 8.46 0.03
C ARG A 87 -10.81 7.78 -1.11
N GLN A 88 -11.60 8.54 -1.85
CA GLN A 88 -12.11 8.13 -3.15
C GLN A 88 -11.30 8.81 -4.25
N ALA A 89 -10.54 8.01 -5.00
CA ALA A 89 -9.76 8.45 -6.15
C ALA A 89 -10.43 7.91 -7.43
N GLY A 90 -11.23 8.74 -8.09
CA GLY A 90 -12.02 8.28 -9.25
C GLY A 90 -13.02 7.19 -8.87
N ARG A 91 -12.86 5.99 -9.43
CA ARG A 91 -13.75 4.82 -9.23
C ARG A 91 -13.17 3.76 -8.30
N GLN A 92 -12.28 4.16 -7.40
CA GLN A 92 -11.68 3.28 -6.40
C GLN A 92 -11.56 3.98 -5.06
N LEU A 93 -11.60 3.16 -4.01
CA LEU A 93 -11.26 3.59 -2.66
C LEU A 93 -9.78 3.33 -2.39
N SER A 94 -9.15 4.27 -1.71
CA SER A 94 -7.81 4.17 -1.16
C SER A 94 -7.89 4.15 0.37
N PHE A 95 -7.02 3.35 0.98
CA PHE A 95 -6.88 3.19 2.42
C PHE A 95 -5.42 3.39 2.80
N SER A 96 -5.18 4.32 3.73
CA SER A 96 -3.86 4.58 4.29
C SER A 96 -3.95 4.53 5.81
N ILE A 97 -2.97 3.92 6.48
CA ILE A 97 -2.93 3.81 7.94
C ILE A 97 -1.53 4.13 8.47
N ARG A 98 -1.47 4.94 9.52
CA ARG A 98 -0.32 5.06 10.43
C ARG A 98 -0.78 4.60 11.79
N ALA A 99 -0.21 3.53 12.32
CA ALA A 99 -0.50 3.03 13.66
C ALA A 99 0.72 3.16 14.57
N ALA A 100 0.49 3.27 15.88
CA ALA A 100 1.55 3.09 16.87
C ALA A 100 2.11 1.66 16.75
N GLU A 101 3.40 1.48 17.06
CA GLU A 101 4.08 0.19 16.93
C GLU A 101 3.33 -0.94 17.67
N GLU A 102 2.87 -0.66 18.89
CA GLU A 102 2.08 -1.59 19.71
C GLU A 102 0.78 -2.04 19.02
N VAL A 103 0.12 -1.15 18.28
CA VAL A 103 -1.09 -1.49 17.51
C VAL A 103 -0.70 -2.25 16.25
N ALA A 104 0.36 -1.79 15.57
CA ALA A 104 0.84 -2.39 14.33
C ALA A 104 1.44 -3.78 14.51
N SER A 105 1.85 -4.20 15.72
CA SER A 105 2.47 -5.51 15.98
C SER A 105 1.57 -6.49 16.74
N ALA A 106 0.37 -6.09 17.16
CA ALA A 106 -0.51 -6.90 18.02
C ALA A 106 -1.32 -7.94 17.25
N PHE A 107 -0.64 -8.86 16.57
CA PHE A 107 -1.24 -9.97 15.83
C PHE A 107 -1.14 -11.28 16.62
N THR A 108 -2.12 -12.15 16.47
CA THR A 108 -2.04 -13.55 16.91
C THR A 108 -1.47 -14.43 15.78
N GLU A 109 -0.93 -15.62 16.12
CA GLU A 109 -0.35 -16.57 15.15
C GLU A 109 -1.32 -17.03 14.05
N GLU A 110 -2.62 -16.76 14.20
CA GLU A 110 -3.69 -17.15 13.27
C GLU A 110 -4.02 -16.04 12.23
N GLN A 111 -3.46 -14.83 12.38
CA GLN A 111 -3.83 -13.62 11.64
C GLN A 111 -2.83 -13.22 10.51
N ASP A 112 -1.98 -14.15 10.08
CA ASP A 112 -0.79 -13.91 9.24
C ASP A 112 -1.04 -13.57 7.74
N LEU A 113 -2.27 -13.21 7.34
CA LEU A 113 -2.54 -12.83 5.95
C LEU A 113 -2.34 -11.33 5.71
N GLN A 114 -1.09 -10.93 5.47
CA GLN A 114 -0.74 -9.56 5.06
C GLN A 114 -0.36 -9.50 3.57
N LEU A 115 -0.98 -8.59 2.83
CA LEU A 115 -0.74 -8.41 1.40
C LEU A 115 0.66 -7.83 1.13
N CYS A 116 1.60 -8.71 0.82
CA CYS A 116 2.89 -8.35 0.23
C CYS A 116 2.92 -8.78 -1.23
N CYS A 117 2.90 -7.83 -2.18
CA CYS A 117 3.38 -8.14 -3.53
C CYS A 117 4.03 -6.93 -4.20
N CYS A 118 5.28 -7.13 -4.64
CA CYS A 118 5.93 -6.35 -5.70
C CYS A 118 6.34 -7.33 -6.80
N SER A 119 5.58 -7.43 -7.88
CA SER A 119 6.03 -8.12 -9.09
C SER A 119 6.75 -7.12 -9.99
N ARG A 120 8.02 -7.37 -10.28
CA ARG A 120 8.84 -6.54 -11.20
C ARG A 120 8.35 -6.71 -12.63
N SER A 121 7.40 -5.89 -13.09
CA SER A 121 6.99 -5.86 -14.49
C SER A 121 8.03 -5.09 -15.34
N ARG A 122 8.91 -5.82 -16.04
CA ARG A 122 9.99 -5.24 -16.88
C ARG A 122 9.63 -5.01 -18.36
N GLY A 123 8.36 -5.12 -18.77
CA GLY A 123 8.02 -5.23 -20.20
C GLY A 123 7.02 -4.23 -20.80
N ALA A 124 6.07 -3.70 -20.02
CA ALA A 124 4.98 -2.86 -20.53
C ALA A 124 4.96 -1.45 -19.89
N ALA A 125 6.10 -1.01 -19.37
CA ALA A 125 6.13 0.00 -18.32
C ALA A 125 6.50 1.43 -18.76
N GLU A 126 7.01 1.69 -19.97
CA GLU A 126 7.59 3.02 -20.28
C GLU A 126 6.54 4.13 -20.37
N GLU A 127 5.41 3.90 -21.06
CA GLU A 127 4.32 4.88 -21.13
C GLU A 127 3.68 5.10 -19.74
N ALA A 128 3.42 4.02 -19.01
CA ALA A 128 2.92 4.09 -17.64
C ALA A 128 3.89 4.82 -16.70
N ARG A 129 5.20 4.61 -16.85
CA ARG A 129 6.25 5.33 -16.12
C ARG A 129 6.21 6.82 -16.43
N ALA A 130 6.08 7.21 -17.71
CA ALA A 130 5.99 8.62 -18.09
C ALA A 130 4.77 9.30 -17.44
N LEU A 131 3.59 8.66 -17.51
CA LEU A 131 2.37 9.15 -16.87
C LEU A 131 2.52 9.27 -15.34
N CYS A 132 3.03 8.23 -14.69
CA CYS A 132 3.24 8.24 -13.24
C CYS A 132 4.23 9.32 -12.80
N LYS A 133 5.24 9.62 -13.63
CA LYS A 133 6.30 10.59 -13.30
C LYS A 133 5.79 12.04 -13.27
N GLU A 134 4.66 12.33 -13.92
CA GLU A 134 4.04 13.66 -13.87
C GLU A 134 3.55 14.03 -12.46
N MET A 135 3.02 13.05 -11.72
CA MET A 135 2.50 13.26 -10.36
C MET A 135 3.43 12.73 -9.25
N LEU A 136 4.25 11.73 -9.56
CA LEU A 136 5.15 11.05 -8.63
C LEU A 136 6.59 11.12 -9.18
N PRO A 137 7.29 12.25 -8.98
CA PRO A 137 8.60 12.47 -9.59
C PRO A 137 9.72 11.59 -9.00
N VAL A 138 9.52 11.06 -7.79
CA VAL A 138 10.47 10.18 -7.11
C VAL A 138 10.13 8.73 -7.41
N GLU A 139 11.08 7.95 -7.93
CA GLU A 139 10.89 6.53 -8.27
C GLU A 139 10.98 5.62 -7.02
N ASP A 140 10.02 5.77 -6.10
CA ASP A 140 9.88 5.02 -4.86
C ASP A 140 8.73 3.99 -4.92
N VAL A 141 8.30 3.46 -3.77
CA VAL A 141 7.16 2.54 -3.65
C VAL A 141 5.85 3.10 -4.21
N TYR A 142 5.57 4.40 -4.05
CA TYR A 142 4.35 5.03 -4.59
C TYR A 142 4.41 5.08 -6.11
N PHE A 143 5.55 5.45 -6.68
CA PHE A 143 5.76 5.42 -8.12
C PHE A 143 5.66 4.00 -8.69
N GLN A 144 6.28 3.00 -8.05
CA GLN A 144 6.18 1.61 -8.53
C GLN A 144 4.74 1.08 -8.43
N SER A 145 4.00 1.44 -7.38
CA SER A 145 2.57 1.10 -7.27
C SER A 145 1.77 1.73 -8.40
N CYS A 146 2.00 3.01 -8.70
CA CYS A 146 1.36 3.70 -9.82
C CYS A 146 1.63 2.98 -11.15
N VAL A 147 2.89 2.65 -11.44
CA VAL A 147 3.26 1.97 -12.68
C VAL A 147 2.58 0.61 -12.76
N PHE A 148 2.57 -0.16 -11.67
CA PHE A 148 1.90 -1.45 -11.62
C PHE A 148 0.40 -1.33 -11.90
N ASP A 149 -0.28 -0.39 -11.23
CA ASP A 149 -1.72 -0.21 -11.36
C ASP A 149 -2.10 0.29 -12.76
N VAL A 150 -1.34 1.23 -13.33
CA VAL A 150 -1.58 1.73 -14.70
C VAL A 150 -1.33 0.64 -15.74
N VAL A 151 -0.24 -0.13 -15.62
CA VAL A 151 0.05 -1.26 -16.54
C VAL A 151 -1.03 -2.34 -16.46
N THR A 152 -1.50 -2.64 -15.25
CA THR A 152 -2.47 -3.72 -15.02
C THR A 152 -3.89 -3.31 -15.41
N SER A 153 -4.29 -2.07 -15.12
CA SER A 153 -5.64 -1.56 -15.40
C SER A 153 -5.81 -1.00 -16.81
N GLY A 154 -4.73 -0.46 -17.40
CA GLY A 154 -4.79 0.34 -18.62
C GLY A 154 -5.48 1.70 -18.43
N ASP A 155 -5.69 2.16 -17.20
CA ASP A 155 -6.41 3.40 -16.88
C ASP A 155 -5.50 4.40 -16.14
N ALA A 156 -5.29 5.57 -16.74
CA ALA A 156 -4.45 6.63 -16.19
C ALA A 156 -5.00 7.20 -14.86
N ASN A 157 -6.28 7.02 -14.55
CA ASN A 157 -6.86 7.47 -13.27
C ASN A 157 -6.27 6.76 -12.05
N PHE A 158 -5.61 5.61 -12.25
CA PHE A 158 -4.93 4.91 -11.16
C PHE A 158 -3.70 5.66 -10.64
N THR A 159 -3.17 6.64 -11.40
CA THR A 159 -2.14 7.57 -10.91
C THR A 159 -2.60 8.35 -9.67
N MET A 160 -3.90 8.69 -9.60
CA MET A 160 -4.47 9.47 -8.49
C MET A 160 -4.45 8.73 -7.16
N ALA A 161 -4.62 7.41 -7.15
CA ALA A 161 -4.60 6.64 -5.90
C ALA A 161 -3.21 6.62 -5.29
N ALA A 162 -2.18 6.37 -6.11
CA ALA A 162 -0.79 6.39 -5.67
C ALA A 162 -0.36 7.79 -5.20
N HIS A 163 -0.78 8.85 -5.91
CA HIS A 163 -0.56 10.24 -5.45
C HIS A 163 -1.29 10.53 -4.14
N GLY A 164 -2.55 10.11 -3.99
CA GLY A 164 -3.29 10.28 -2.74
C GLY A 164 -2.65 9.56 -1.55
N ALA A 165 -2.09 8.37 -1.76
CA ALA A 165 -1.36 7.63 -0.74
C ALA A 165 -0.05 8.33 -0.34
N LEU A 166 0.65 8.96 -1.28
CA LEU A 166 1.82 9.80 -0.99
C LEU A 166 1.43 11.02 -0.14
N GLU A 167 0.32 11.68 -0.46
CA GLU A 167 -0.20 12.80 0.34
C GLU A 167 -0.59 12.38 1.76
N ASP A 168 -1.22 11.20 1.91
CA ASP A 168 -1.49 10.63 3.23
C ASP A 168 -0.21 10.40 4.02
N ALA A 169 0.80 9.80 3.38
CA ALA A 169 2.08 9.53 4.03
C ALA A 169 2.79 10.82 4.49
N ARG A 170 2.70 11.90 3.71
CA ARG A 170 3.27 13.22 4.06
C ARG A 170 2.60 13.82 5.30
N VAL A 171 1.30 13.59 5.46
CA VAL A 171 0.57 14.01 6.68
C VAL A 171 0.90 13.09 7.86
N PHE A 172 1.09 11.80 7.61
CA PHE A 172 1.35 10.80 8.63
C PHE A 172 2.78 10.87 9.18
N LEU A 173 3.77 11.18 8.36
CA LEU A 173 5.17 11.16 8.73
C LEU A 173 5.73 12.59 8.76
N PRO A 174 6.06 13.13 9.94
CA PRO A 174 6.70 14.45 10.03
C PRO A 174 8.13 14.45 9.47
N ASP A 175 8.75 13.28 9.34
CA ASP A 175 10.09 13.09 8.77
C ASP A 175 9.98 12.57 7.34
N ALA A 176 10.23 13.48 6.38
CA ALA A 176 10.14 13.20 4.95
C ALA A 176 11.18 12.17 4.46
N GLU A 177 12.30 11.96 5.19
CA GLU A 177 13.31 10.97 4.79
C GLU A 177 12.81 9.53 4.96
N LYS A 178 11.85 9.30 5.87
CA LYS A 178 11.24 7.98 6.10
C LYS A 178 10.11 7.64 5.15
N LEU A 179 9.74 8.57 4.28
CA LEU A 179 8.60 8.44 3.38
C LEU A 179 8.92 7.55 2.18
N HIS A 180 10.19 7.51 1.77
CA HIS A 180 10.65 6.77 0.59
C HIS A 180 11.28 5.43 1.00
N ILE A 181 10.44 4.40 1.11
CA ILE A 181 10.90 3.03 1.39
C ILE A 181 11.28 2.39 0.03
N PHE A 182 12.54 1.99 -0.12
CA PHE A 182 13.16 1.45 -1.36
C PHE A 182 13.42 2.48 -2.47
N GLN A 183 14.21 3.52 -2.19
CA GLN A 183 14.85 4.27 -3.28
C GLN A 183 15.67 3.30 -4.14
N ALA A 184 15.59 3.43 -5.46
CA ALA A 184 16.27 2.61 -6.46
C ALA A 184 17.82 2.55 -6.35
N GLY A 185 18.42 3.17 -5.33
CA GLY A 185 19.85 3.07 -4.98
C GLY A 185 20.19 2.01 -3.93
N ALA A 186 19.23 1.50 -3.15
CA ALA A 186 19.45 0.37 -2.26
C ALA A 186 19.18 -0.94 -3.02
N GLY A 187 20.04 -1.24 -3.99
CA GLY A 187 19.99 -2.52 -4.67
C GLY A 187 20.03 -3.66 -3.66
N CYS A 188 19.30 -4.74 -3.94
CA CYS A 188 19.73 -6.07 -3.47
C CYS A 188 21.25 -6.16 -3.70
N PRO A 189 22.06 -6.79 -2.83
CA PRO A 189 23.48 -6.95 -3.09
C PRO A 189 23.63 -7.65 -4.44
N HIS A 190 23.83 -6.87 -5.49
CA HIS A 190 24.22 -7.37 -6.78
C HIS A 190 25.60 -7.95 -6.51
N ALA A 191 25.70 -9.28 -6.57
CA ALA A 191 27.00 -9.90 -6.75
C ALA A 191 27.64 -9.16 -7.93
N SER A 192 28.64 -8.33 -7.61
CA SER A 192 29.30 -7.50 -8.60
C SER A 192 29.71 -8.41 -9.76
N PRO A 193 29.55 -8.01 -11.03
CA PRO A 193 30.02 -8.82 -12.16
C PRO A 193 31.51 -9.20 -12.00
N SER A 194 32.28 -8.40 -11.25
CA SER A 194 33.65 -8.71 -10.83
C SER A 194 33.75 -9.96 -9.94
N PHE A 195 32.81 -10.18 -9.01
CA PHE A 195 32.76 -11.36 -8.13
C PHE A 195 32.43 -12.64 -8.91
N LEU A 196 31.53 -12.58 -9.90
CA LEU A 196 31.22 -13.71 -10.78
C LEU A 196 32.41 -14.06 -11.69
N LEU A 197 33.13 -13.05 -12.19
CA LEU A 197 34.34 -13.24 -12.99
C LEU A 197 35.47 -13.88 -12.16
N LEU A 198 35.65 -13.44 -10.92
CA LEU A 198 36.64 -14.01 -9.99
C LEU A 198 36.34 -15.48 -9.65
N LEU A 199 35.07 -15.84 -9.45
CA LEU A 199 34.65 -17.23 -9.20
C LEU A 199 34.87 -18.13 -10.43
N LEU A 200 34.60 -17.62 -11.63
CA LEU A 200 34.86 -18.35 -12.88
C LEU A 200 36.36 -18.55 -13.14
N LEU A 201 37.18 -17.53 -12.88
CA LEU A 201 38.64 -17.64 -13.00
C LEU A 201 39.22 -18.61 -11.97
N ALA A 202 38.74 -18.57 -10.73
CA ALA A 202 39.12 -19.52 -9.69
C ALA A 202 38.73 -20.96 -10.08
N ALA A 203 37.51 -21.18 -10.58
CA ALA A 203 37.08 -22.50 -11.04
C ALA A 203 37.92 -23.02 -12.22
N CYS A 204 38.28 -22.15 -13.18
CA CYS A 204 39.18 -22.52 -14.28
C CYS A 204 40.58 -22.90 -13.79
N LEU A 205 41.14 -22.18 -12.82
CA LEU A 205 42.44 -22.48 -12.23
C LEU A 205 42.43 -23.81 -11.46
N TRP A 206 41.35 -24.10 -10.74
CA TRP A 206 41.15 -25.37 -10.05
C TRP A 206 41.09 -26.54 -11.04
N VAL A 207 40.34 -26.40 -12.14
CA VAL A 207 40.27 -27.43 -13.18
C VAL A 207 41.63 -27.66 -13.84
N LEU A 208 42.38 -26.59 -14.14
CA LEU A 208 43.72 -26.72 -14.74
C LEU A 208 44.72 -27.42 -13.80
N GLN A 209 44.64 -27.18 -12.49
CA GLN A 209 45.49 -27.84 -11.50
C GLN A 209 45.11 -29.31 -11.25
N SER A 210 43.86 -29.69 -11.48
CA SER A 210 43.42 -31.09 -11.36
C SER A 210 43.67 -31.94 -12.63
N HIS A 211 44.15 -31.32 -13.71
CA HIS A 211 44.49 -31.97 -14.97
C HIS A 211 46.01 -32.12 -15.21
N PHE A 212 46.84 -31.82 -14.20
CA PHE A 212 48.28 -32.04 -14.17
C PHE A 212 48.69 -32.92 -12.98
#